data_AF-A0A928JTI2-F1
#
_entry.id   AF-A0A928JTI2-F1
#
_cell.length_a   1.000
_cell.length_b   1.000
_cell.length_c   1.000
_cell.angle_alpha   90.00
_cell.angle_beta   90.00
_cell.angle_gamma   90.00
#
_symmetry.space_group_name_H-M   'P 1'
#
loop_
_entity.id
_entity.type
_entity.pdbx_description
1 polymer ?
#
loop_
_entity_poly.entity_id
_entity_poly.type
_entity_poly.pdbx_seq_one_letter_code
_entity_poly.pdbx_strand_id
1 'polypeptide(L)'
;MARQKRAKSETGIYHVMLRGINKQQVFYDNDDYCMFIDILSKVKNTSGFKLYAYCLMNNHVHLLIQEGDEPLEKVFQRFGDAFIYWYNIKYDRIGGIFQGRYKSIPVNDDEYFISVLRYIHQNPVKAGIAKRCSDYEFSSYNAYFNNSHFVNTGFALELIGVSEFKRIHTEMCDAVHLDISDEPNVRISDALAKQLILRRTGCASLEEFKQLPIQTQKEYSKYLRKEGIAARQIMRLTGVSQRIALSED
;
A
#
# COMPACT_ATOMS: atom_id res chain seq x y z
N MET A 1 -14.47 10.80 -6.74
CA MET A 1 -14.15 11.55 -5.51
C MET A 1 -12.80 12.20 -5.69
N ALA A 2 -12.66 13.46 -5.29
CA ALA A 2 -11.36 14.11 -5.21
C ALA A 2 -10.47 13.33 -4.24
N ARG A 3 -9.21 13.16 -4.61
CA ARG A 3 -8.28 12.29 -3.91
C ARG A 3 -7.80 12.95 -2.62
N GLN A 4 -7.77 12.21 -1.51
CA GLN A 4 -7.21 12.71 -0.27
C GLN A 4 -5.69 12.89 -0.41
N LYS A 5 -5.18 14.04 0.04
CA LYS A 5 -3.74 14.34 0.09
C LYS A 5 -3.07 13.43 1.12
N ARG A 6 -1.85 12.97 0.84
CA ARG A 6 -1.07 12.20 1.82
C ARG A 6 -0.72 13.08 3.01
N ALA A 7 -0.75 12.48 4.21
CA ALA A 7 -0.24 13.13 5.40
C ALA A 7 1.27 13.39 5.21
N LYS A 8 1.72 14.58 5.60
CA LYS A 8 3.14 14.92 5.59
C LYS A 8 3.78 14.46 6.91
N SER A 9 5.00 13.98 6.83
CA SER A 9 5.83 13.71 8.01
C SER A 9 6.61 14.96 8.39
N GLU A 10 6.79 15.17 9.68
CA GLU A 10 7.60 16.26 10.22
C GLU A 10 9.09 15.96 10.10
N THR A 11 9.48 14.68 10.19
CA THR A 11 10.86 14.20 10.01
C THR A 11 11.22 13.97 8.53
N GLY A 12 10.20 13.97 7.65
CA GLY A 12 10.31 13.55 6.26
C GLY A 12 10.48 12.03 6.10
N ILE A 13 10.32 11.25 7.16
CA ILE A 13 10.44 9.78 7.14
C ILE A 13 9.08 9.14 6.96
N TYR A 14 9.02 8.10 6.13
CA TYR A 14 7.80 7.40 5.79
C TYR A 14 7.99 5.89 5.77
N HIS A 15 6.99 5.16 6.28
CA HIS A 15 6.76 3.76 5.93
C HIS A 15 6.02 3.72 4.60
N VAL A 16 6.70 3.29 3.55
CA VAL A 16 6.12 3.17 2.22
C VAL A 16 5.81 1.72 1.89
N MET A 17 4.64 1.51 1.29
CA MET A 17 4.17 0.21 0.83
C MET A 17 3.76 0.25 -0.64
N LEU A 18 4.26 -0.71 -1.41
CA LEU A 18 3.81 -1.02 -2.76
C LEU A 18 3.18 -2.41 -2.76
N ARG A 19 2.04 -2.59 -3.41
CA ARG A 19 1.37 -3.90 -3.48
C ARG A 19 0.96 -4.20 -4.91
N GLY A 20 1.13 -5.45 -5.35
CA GLY A 20 0.70 -5.90 -6.67
C GLY A 20 -0.80 -5.71 -6.88
N ILE A 21 -1.21 -5.25 -8.06
CA ILE A 21 -2.62 -5.11 -8.42
C ILE A 21 -3.34 -6.44 -8.23
N ASN A 22 -4.56 -6.41 -7.68
CA ASN A 22 -5.31 -7.63 -7.32
C ASN A 22 -4.58 -8.57 -6.34
N LYS A 23 -3.63 -8.04 -5.56
CA LYS A 23 -2.75 -8.81 -4.65
C LYS A 23 -1.89 -9.85 -5.41
N GLN A 24 -1.73 -9.69 -6.72
CA GLN A 24 -0.94 -10.59 -7.56
C GLN A 24 0.53 -10.57 -7.13
N GLN A 25 1.21 -11.68 -7.38
CA GLN A 25 2.66 -11.78 -7.27
C GLN A 25 3.33 -10.78 -8.24
N VAL A 26 4.29 -10.04 -7.71
CA VAL A 26 5.13 -9.05 -8.40
C VAL A 26 6.50 -9.66 -8.70
N PHE A 27 7.01 -10.55 -7.86
CA PHE A 27 8.32 -11.16 -8.03
C PHE A 27 8.18 -12.66 -8.22
N TYR A 28 8.46 -13.17 -9.42
CA TYR A 28 8.35 -14.58 -9.80
C TYR A 28 9.70 -15.30 -9.73
N ASP A 29 10.79 -14.57 -9.92
CA ASP A 29 12.16 -15.09 -9.86
C ASP A 29 13.13 -14.04 -9.27
N ASN A 30 14.39 -14.42 -9.10
CA ASN A 30 15.43 -13.58 -8.51
C ASN A 30 15.73 -12.31 -9.34
N ASP A 31 15.59 -12.36 -10.67
CA ASP A 31 15.89 -11.21 -11.52
C ASP A 31 14.91 -10.06 -11.26
N ASP A 32 13.66 -10.37 -10.89
CA ASP A 32 12.68 -9.34 -10.49
C ASP A 32 13.13 -8.58 -9.26
N TYR A 33 13.64 -9.30 -8.26
CA TYR A 33 14.12 -8.69 -7.02
C TYR A 33 15.39 -7.87 -7.27
N CYS A 34 16.35 -8.42 -8.02
CA CYS A 34 17.57 -7.73 -8.38
C CYS A 34 17.28 -6.45 -9.17
N MET A 35 16.41 -6.51 -10.18
CA MET A 35 16.07 -5.34 -10.98
C MET A 35 15.33 -4.27 -10.16
N PHE A 36 14.45 -4.68 -9.24
CA PHE A 36 13.81 -3.74 -8.33
C PHE A 36 14.83 -2.97 -7.50
N ILE A 37 15.79 -3.68 -6.90
CA ILE A 37 16.86 -3.09 -6.08
C ILE A 37 17.75 -2.18 -6.92
N ASP A 38 18.14 -2.61 -8.12
CA ASP A 38 18.99 -1.84 -9.03
C ASP A 38 18.33 -0.53 -9.46
N ILE A 39 17.05 -0.58 -9.84
CA ILE A 39 16.29 0.62 -10.23
C ILE A 39 16.14 1.54 -9.01
N LEU A 40 15.78 0.99 -7.84
CA LEU A 40 15.63 1.79 -6.63
C LEU A 40 16.96 2.47 -6.23
N SER A 41 18.09 1.79 -6.39
CA SER A 41 19.44 2.33 -6.18
C SER A 41 19.77 3.48 -7.15
N LYS A 42 19.46 3.32 -8.45
CA LYS A 42 19.63 4.40 -9.44
C LYS A 42 18.78 5.63 -9.11
N VAL A 43 17.51 5.42 -8.72
CA VAL A 43 16.63 6.52 -8.31
C VAL A 43 17.14 7.17 -7.01
N LYS A 44 17.64 6.38 -6.05
CA LYS A 44 18.25 6.90 -4.81
C LYS A 44 19.38 7.87 -5.10
N ASN A 45 20.28 7.51 -6.02
CA ASN A 45 21.42 8.35 -6.39
C ASN A 45 20.99 9.65 -7.09
N THR A 46 19.85 9.64 -7.79
CA THR A 46 19.35 10.80 -8.53
C THR A 46 18.51 11.74 -7.65
N SER A 47 17.71 11.18 -6.75
CA SER A 47 16.75 11.94 -5.93
C SER A 47 17.22 12.21 -4.50
N GLY A 48 18.38 11.69 -4.09
CA GLY A 48 19.03 11.99 -2.81
C GLY A 48 18.34 11.41 -1.56
N PHE A 49 17.31 10.58 -1.71
CA PHE A 49 16.58 10.04 -0.57
C PHE A 49 17.45 9.09 0.27
N LYS A 50 17.13 8.97 1.57
CA LYS A 50 17.76 7.97 2.46
C LYS A 50 16.87 6.75 2.59
N LEU A 51 17.47 5.57 2.53
CA LEU A 51 16.76 4.30 2.70
C LEU A 51 17.24 3.64 3.98
N TYR A 52 16.38 3.55 4.98
CA TYR A 52 16.71 2.93 6.26
C TYR A 52 16.47 1.43 6.26
N ALA A 53 15.39 0.97 5.62
CA ALA A 53 15.10 -0.45 5.48
C ALA A 53 14.24 -0.76 4.26
N TYR A 54 14.33 -2.00 3.79
CA TYR A 54 13.42 -2.59 2.82
C TYR A 54 13.14 -4.08 3.11
N CYS A 55 11.99 -4.54 2.64
CA CYS A 55 11.68 -5.96 2.50
C CYS A 55 10.81 -6.15 1.27
N LEU A 56 11.29 -6.95 0.31
CA LEU A 56 10.56 -7.30 -0.90
C LEU A 56 9.88 -8.66 -0.68
N MET A 57 8.57 -8.67 -0.50
CA MET A 57 7.76 -9.89 -0.45
C MET A 57 7.27 -10.22 -1.86
N ASN A 58 6.81 -11.45 -2.09
CA ASN A 58 6.38 -11.88 -3.44
C ASN A 58 5.32 -10.97 -4.09
N ASN A 59 4.37 -10.40 -3.33
CA ASN A 59 3.27 -9.58 -3.84
C ASN A 59 3.23 -8.14 -3.30
N HIS A 60 4.17 -7.76 -2.44
CA HIS A 60 4.23 -6.42 -1.88
C HIS A 60 5.65 -6.06 -1.39
N VAL A 61 5.88 -4.78 -1.19
CA VAL A 61 7.17 -4.22 -0.77
C VAL A 61 6.93 -3.25 0.38
N HIS A 62 7.78 -3.33 1.39
CA HIS A 62 7.87 -2.32 2.45
C HIS A 62 9.21 -1.59 2.38
N LEU A 63 9.18 -0.27 2.54
CA LEU A 63 10.36 0.61 2.60
C LEU A 63 10.23 1.55 3.80
N LEU A 64 11.33 1.81 4.49
CA LEU A 64 11.46 2.91 5.45
C LEU A 64 12.39 3.95 4.83
N ILE A 65 11.82 5.06 4.38
CA ILE A 65 12.47 6.01 3.47
C ILE A 65 12.30 7.44 3.97
N GLN A 66 13.37 8.24 3.88
CA GLN A 66 13.32 9.68 4.13
C GLN A 66 13.41 10.45 2.82
N GLU A 67 12.55 11.46 2.65
CA GLU A 67 12.65 12.38 1.51
C GLU A 67 14.05 13.00 1.41
N GLY A 68 14.51 13.17 0.18
CA GLY A 68 15.78 13.84 -0.14
C GLY A 68 15.52 15.13 -0.91
N ASP A 69 16.21 15.28 -2.04
CA ASP A 69 16.16 16.47 -2.89
C ASP A 69 14.83 16.58 -3.67
N GLU A 70 14.13 15.45 -3.85
CA GLU A 70 12.81 15.39 -4.50
C GLU A 70 11.75 14.77 -3.57
N PRO A 71 10.47 15.21 -3.68
CA PRO A 71 9.37 14.59 -2.94
C PRO A 71 9.15 13.14 -3.37
N LEU A 72 8.64 12.30 -2.46
CA LEU A 72 8.41 10.87 -2.76
C LEU A 72 7.51 10.64 -3.97
N GLU A 73 6.59 11.56 -4.29
CA GLU A 73 5.79 11.47 -5.51
C GLU A 73 6.64 11.32 -6.76
N LYS A 74 7.71 12.12 -6.88
CA LYS A 74 8.62 12.08 -8.03
C LYS A 74 9.51 10.85 -7.97
N VAL A 75 10.01 10.49 -6.78
CA VAL A 75 10.81 9.28 -6.56
C VAL A 75 10.07 8.04 -7.07
N PHE A 76 8.84 7.83 -6.60
CA PHE A 76 8.06 6.64 -6.98
C PHE A 76 7.46 6.72 -8.38
N GLN A 77 7.33 7.91 -8.96
CA GLN A 77 7.04 8.04 -10.39
C GLN A 77 8.21 7.53 -11.23
N ARG A 78 9.43 8.06 -11.01
CA ARG A 78 10.64 7.62 -11.73
C ARG A 78 10.89 6.12 -11.56
N PHE A 79 10.79 5.64 -10.33
CA PHE A 79 10.92 4.22 -10.02
C PHE A 79 9.86 3.38 -10.76
N GLY A 80 8.59 3.80 -10.68
CA GLY A 80 7.46 3.11 -11.29
C GLY A 80 7.61 3.01 -12.80
N ASP A 81 7.95 4.12 -13.47
CA ASP A 81 8.11 4.18 -14.92
C ASP A 81 9.21 3.20 -15.39
N ALA A 82 10.36 3.19 -14.71
CA ALA A 82 11.47 2.31 -15.05
C ALA A 82 11.15 0.81 -14.78
N PHE A 83 10.63 0.50 -13.60
CA PHE A 83 10.35 -0.90 -13.21
C PHE A 83 9.20 -1.49 -14.03
N ILE A 84 8.11 -0.73 -14.24
CA ILE A 84 6.97 -1.19 -15.05
C ILE A 84 7.38 -1.40 -16.50
N TYR A 85 8.19 -0.52 -17.08
CA TYR A 85 8.70 -0.67 -18.43
C TYR A 85 9.49 -1.97 -18.59
N TRP A 86 10.49 -2.19 -17.73
CA TRP A 86 11.31 -3.41 -17.75
C TRP A 86 10.46 -4.68 -17.56
N TYR A 87 9.58 -4.66 -16.57
CA TYR A 87 8.76 -5.81 -16.22
C TYR A 87 7.77 -6.18 -17.32
N ASN A 88 7.18 -5.19 -17.99
CA ASN A 88 6.28 -5.41 -19.12
C ASN A 88 7.01 -6.06 -20.31
N ILE A 89 8.27 -5.70 -20.55
CA ILE A 89 9.10 -6.36 -21.56
C ILE A 89 9.42 -7.80 -21.16
N LYS A 90 9.85 -8.02 -19.91
CA LYS A 90 10.23 -9.35 -19.42
C LYS A 90 9.08 -10.36 -19.51
N TYR A 91 7.87 -9.93 -19.16
CA TYR A 91 6.70 -10.80 -19.04
C TYR A 91 5.69 -10.69 -20.19
N ASP A 92 6.02 -9.95 -21.26
CA ASP A 92 5.11 -9.66 -22.38
C ASP A 92 3.73 -9.14 -21.89
N ARG A 93 3.79 -8.11 -21.03
CA ARG A 93 2.61 -7.52 -20.38
C ARG A 93 2.41 -6.07 -20.81
N ILE A 94 1.20 -5.58 -20.56
CA ILE A 94 0.86 -4.16 -20.64
C ILE A 94 0.16 -3.69 -19.36
N GLY A 95 0.24 -2.39 -19.09
CA GLY A 95 -0.43 -1.76 -17.95
C GLY A 95 0.42 -1.69 -16.68
N GLY A 96 -0.23 -1.37 -15.56
CA GLY A 96 0.42 -1.20 -14.27
C GLY A 96 0.55 -2.50 -13.48
N ILE A 97 1.55 -2.55 -12.60
CA ILE A 97 1.85 -3.73 -11.75
C ILE A 97 1.37 -3.53 -10.32
N PHE A 98 1.40 -2.30 -9.81
CA PHE A 98 1.05 -1.97 -8.44
C PHE A 98 -0.39 -1.43 -8.31
N GLN A 99 -0.95 -1.51 -7.10
CA GLN A 99 -2.27 -0.97 -6.72
C GLN A 99 -2.26 0.56 -6.69
N GLY A 100 -2.24 1.17 -7.86
CA GLY A 100 -2.18 2.63 -7.99
C GLY A 100 -0.88 3.20 -7.44
N ARG A 101 -0.96 4.27 -6.65
CA ARG A 101 0.24 4.87 -6.04
C ARG A 101 0.61 4.13 -4.77
N TYR A 102 1.88 4.21 -4.39
CA TYR A 102 2.36 3.81 -3.07
C TYR A 102 1.51 4.36 -1.91
N LYS A 103 1.31 3.55 -0.88
CA LYS A 103 0.81 3.97 0.44
C LYS A 103 2.01 4.48 1.23
N SER A 104 1.80 5.52 2.03
CA SER A 104 2.83 6.11 2.88
C SER A 104 2.23 6.48 4.23
N ILE A 105 2.87 6.06 5.31
CA ILE A 105 2.52 6.44 6.68
C ILE A 105 3.67 7.28 7.23
N PRO A 106 3.42 8.53 7.69
CA PRO A 106 4.43 9.36 8.35
C PRO A 106 5.05 8.69 9.56
N VAL A 107 6.36 8.80 9.73
CA VAL A 107 7.10 8.33 10.91
C VAL A 107 7.67 9.55 11.63
N ASN A 108 7.11 9.93 12.78
CA ASN A 108 7.40 11.22 13.40
C ASN A 108 8.21 11.13 14.71
N ASP A 109 8.44 9.94 15.23
CA ASP A 109 9.17 9.70 16.47
C ASP A 109 10.05 8.46 16.38
N ASP A 110 11.05 8.40 17.26
CA ASP A 110 12.08 7.37 17.29
C ASP A 110 11.54 5.99 17.67
N GLU A 111 10.58 5.91 18.60
CA GLU A 111 9.97 4.65 19.01
C GLU A 111 9.19 4.01 17.85
N TYR A 112 8.45 4.83 17.10
CA TYR A 112 7.73 4.40 15.92
C TYR A 112 8.67 4.07 14.77
N PHE A 113 9.76 4.81 14.59
CA PHE A 113 10.82 4.47 13.64
C PHE A 113 11.39 3.06 13.91
N ILE A 114 11.75 2.76 15.16
CA ILE A 114 12.27 1.44 15.56
C ILE A 114 11.22 0.35 15.32
N SER A 115 9.96 0.64 15.65
CA SER A 115 8.84 -0.29 15.45
C SER A 115 8.64 -0.65 13.98
N VAL A 116 8.63 0.36 13.08
CA VAL A 116 8.53 0.13 11.63
C VAL A 116 9.75 -0.61 11.10
N LEU A 117 10.96 -0.23 11.53
CA LEU A 117 12.21 -0.89 11.14
C LEU A 117 12.18 -2.39 11.44
N ARG A 118 11.82 -2.76 12.69
CA ARG A 118 11.66 -4.16 13.10
C ARG A 118 10.59 -4.87 12.29
N TYR A 119 9.43 -4.23 12.12
CA TYR A 119 8.32 -4.78 11.36
C TYR A 119 8.74 -5.16 9.92
N ILE A 120 9.47 -4.26 9.23
CA ILE A 120 9.93 -4.51 7.87
C ILE A 120 10.83 -5.74 7.80
N HIS A 121 11.85 -5.83 8.65
CA HIS A 121 12.78 -6.96 8.65
C HIS A 121 12.14 -8.28 9.10
N GLN A 122 11.13 -8.23 9.98
CA GLN A 122 10.42 -9.42 10.48
C GLN A 122 9.31 -9.91 9.55
N ASN A 123 8.97 -9.17 8.50
CA ASN A 123 7.89 -9.54 7.59
C ASN A 123 8.03 -10.96 6.98
N PRO A 124 9.21 -11.40 6.53
CA PRO A 124 9.41 -12.77 6.05
C PRO A 124 9.24 -13.83 7.14
N VAL A 125 9.59 -13.49 8.39
CA VAL A 125 9.46 -14.40 9.54
C VAL A 125 7.98 -14.56 9.92
N LYS A 126 7.25 -13.44 9.99
CA LYS A 126 5.80 -13.45 10.24
C LYS A 126 5.02 -14.20 9.17
N ALA A 127 5.46 -14.12 7.92
CA ALA A 127 4.87 -14.86 6.80
C ALA A 127 5.26 -16.35 6.77
N GLY A 128 6.14 -16.81 7.67
CA GLY A 128 6.63 -18.19 7.70
C GLY A 128 7.59 -18.55 6.55
N ILE A 129 8.10 -17.56 5.82
CA ILE A 129 9.03 -17.75 4.69
C ILE A 129 10.46 -17.97 5.20
N ALA A 130 10.83 -17.32 6.31
CA ALA A 130 12.15 -17.40 6.91
C ALA A 130 12.06 -17.72 8.40
N LYS A 131 13.06 -18.43 8.96
CA LYS A 131 13.12 -18.69 10.40
C LYS A 131 13.67 -17.49 11.18
N ARG A 132 14.59 -16.74 10.57
CA ARG A 132 15.21 -15.54 11.14
C ARG A 132 15.25 -14.43 10.10
N CYS A 133 15.32 -13.17 10.54
CA CYS A 133 15.45 -12.02 9.64
C CYS A 133 16.68 -12.12 8.72
N SER A 134 17.77 -12.74 9.19
CA SER A 134 19.00 -12.96 8.42
C SER A 134 18.86 -13.94 7.26
N ASP A 135 17.85 -14.81 7.30
CA ASP A 135 17.71 -15.93 6.36
C ASP A 135 16.99 -15.52 5.07
N TYR A 136 16.48 -14.28 4.98
CA TYR A 136 15.78 -13.76 3.80
C TYR A 136 16.63 -12.73 3.06
N GLU A 137 17.04 -13.07 1.84
CA GLU A 137 18.01 -12.28 1.05
C GLU A 137 17.43 -10.96 0.53
N PHE A 138 16.12 -10.91 0.27
CA PHE A 138 15.45 -9.71 -0.29
C PHE A 138 14.93 -8.76 0.79
N SER A 139 15.66 -8.68 1.91
CA SER A 139 15.46 -7.70 2.98
C SER A 139 16.79 -7.03 3.35
N SER A 140 16.71 -5.79 3.82
CA SER A 140 17.87 -5.03 4.28
C SER A 140 18.45 -5.48 5.61
N TYR A 141 17.92 -6.50 6.30
CA TYR A 141 18.42 -6.88 7.63
C TYR A 141 19.94 -7.12 7.63
N ASN A 142 20.45 -7.87 6.65
CA ASN A 142 21.88 -8.16 6.55
C ASN A 142 22.73 -6.93 6.19
N ALA A 143 22.13 -5.88 5.63
CA ALA A 143 22.82 -4.62 5.35
C ALA A 143 23.24 -3.88 6.62
N TYR A 144 22.66 -4.21 7.79
CA TYR A 144 23.06 -3.65 9.08
C TYR A 144 24.36 -4.21 9.64
N PHE A 145 24.87 -5.30 9.06
CA PHE A 145 26.11 -5.95 9.48
C PHE A 145 27.17 -5.97 8.38
N ASN A 146 26.76 -5.63 7.16
CA ASN A 146 27.62 -5.56 5.98
C ASN A 146 27.73 -4.08 5.58
N ASN A 147 28.89 -3.58 5.20
CA ASN A 147 29.10 -2.16 4.81
C ASN A 147 28.36 -1.81 3.50
N SER A 148 27.02 -1.76 3.54
CA SER A 148 26.17 -1.44 2.40
C SER A 148 26.04 0.07 2.24
N HIS A 149 26.34 0.57 1.05
CA HIS A 149 26.11 1.98 0.70
C HIS A 149 24.67 2.25 0.24
N PHE A 150 23.89 1.21 -0.04
CA PHE A 150 22.50 1.34 -0.47
C PHE A 150 21.55 1.64 0.70
N VAL A 151 21.83 1.08 1.88
CA VAL A 151 21.02 1.24 3.09
C VAL A 151 21.75 2.13 4.10
N ASN A 152 21.08 3.19 4.57
CA ASN A 152 21.58 4.15 5.55
C ASN A 152 21.41 3.61 6.97
N THR A 153 22.28 2.69 7.39
CA THR A 153 22.15 1.98 8.68
C THR A 153 22.56 2.82 9.89
N GLY A 154 23.43 3.81 9.70
CA GLY A 154 24.05 4.60 10.77
C GLY A 154 23.04 5.22 11.74
N PHE A 155 21.99 5.86 11.23
CA PHE A 155 20.96 6.51 12.08
C PHE A 155 20.30 5.53 13.05
N ALA A 156 19.88 4.37 12.54
CA ALA A 156 19.24 3.33 13.36
C ALA A 156 20.22 2.68 14.33
N LEU A 157 21.49 2.49 13.93
CA LEU A 157 22.52 1.90 14.78
C LEU A 157 22.98 2.86 15.89
N GLU A 158 22.97 4.17 15.65
CA GLU A 158 23.24 5.20 16.65
C GLU A 158 22.12 5.27 17.68
N LEU A 159 20.86 5.18 17.23
CA LEU A 159 19.69 5.21 18.10
C LEU A 159 19.56 3.96 19.00
N ILE A 160 19.85 2.78 18.46
CA ILE A 160 19.56 1.49 19.11
C ILE A 160 20.82 0.83 19.70
N GLY A 161 21.96 0.95 19.02
CA GLY A 161 23.15 0.15 19.28
C GLY A 161 23.10 -1.23 18.59
N VAL A 162 24.27 -1.72 18.13
CA VAL A 162 24.38 -2.96 17.33
C VAL A 162 23.88 -4.21 18.07
N SER A 163 24.26 -4.37 19.34
CA SER A 163 23.87 -5.54 20.16
C SER A 163 22.36 -5.58 20.38
N GLU A 164 21.79 -4.42 20.69
CA GLU A 164 20.36 -4.28 20.94
C GLU A 164 19.55 -4.42 19.66
N PHE A 165 20.05 -3.90 18.53
CA PHE A 165 19.44 -4.12 17.22
C PHE A 165 19.29 -5.62 16.91
N LYS A 166 20.28 -6.46 17.22
CA LYS A 166 20.14 -7.92 17.08
C LYS A 166 19.06 -8.48 18.00
N ARG A 167 19.07 -8.08 19.28
CA ARG A 167 18.12 -8.57 20.30
C ARG A 167 16.67 -8.27 19.91
N ILE A 168 16.34 -7.02 19.61
CA ILE A 168 14.96 -6.61 19.28
C ILE A 168 14.42 -7.27 18.00
N HIS A 169 15.29 -7.73 17.10
CA HIS A 169 14.89 -8.46 15.89
C HIS A 169 14.64 -9.95 16.12
N THR A 170 15.11 -10.52 17.24
CA THR A 170 14.78 -11.90 17.64
C THR A 170 13.42 -12.02 18.32
N GLU A 171 12.95 -10.95 18.96
CA GLU A 171 11.64 -10.89 19.62
C GLU A 171 10.58 -10.44 18.60
N MET A 172 9.51 -11.23 18.42
CA MET A 172 8.44 -10.88 17.48
C MET A 172 7.77 -9.55 17.86
N CYS A 173 7.62 -8.68 16.87
CA CYS A 173 6.95 -7.39 17.01
C CYS A 173 5.46 -7.51 16.69
N ASP A 174 4.57 -7.24 17.65
CA ASP A 174 3.10 -7.31 17.47
C ASP A 174 2.49 -6.06 16.80
N ALA A 175 3.23 -5.37 15.91
CA ALA A 175 2.75 -4.19 15.20
C ALA A 175 1.75 -4.52 14.07
N VAL A 176 0.57 -5.06 14.43
CA VAL A 176 -0.54 -5.43 13.52
C VAL A 176 -1.02 -4.22 12.69
N HIS A 177 -0.93 -3.01 13.23
CA HIS A 177 -1.38 -1.78 12.56
C HIS A 177 -0.51 -1.38 11.35
N LEU A 178 0.66 -2.00 11.16
CA LEU A 178 1.56 -1.75 10.03
C LEU A 178 1.31 -2.67 8.84
N ASP A 179 0.43 -3.67 9.01
CA ASP A 179 0.06 -4.56 7.93
C ASP A 179 -0.69 -3.79 6.82
N ILE A 180 -0.41 -4.17 5.57
CA ILE A 180 -1.25 -3.74 4.46
C ILE A 180 -2.57 -4.50 4.64
N SER A 181 -3.55 -3.85 5.29
CA SER A 181 -4.82 -4.47 5.66
C SER A 181 -5.36 -5.34 4.52
N ASP A 182 -5.47 -6.63 4.83
CA ASP A 182 -6.06 -7.60 3.93
C ASP A 182 -7.58 -7.55 3.95
N GLU A 183 -8.14 -6.70 4.81
CA GLU A 183 -9.57 -6.42 4.89
C GLU A 183 -10.12 -6.44 3.47
N PRO A 184 -10.90 -7.48 3.13
CA PRO A 184 -11.62 -7.43 1.90
C PRO A 184 -12.39 -6.13 1.98
N ASN A 185 -12.13 -5.23 1.03
CA ASN A 185 -13.17 -4.31 0.65
C ASN A 185 -14.29 -5.27 0.22
N VAL A 186 -15.19 -5.66 1.14
CA VAL A 186 -16.25 -6.63 0.92
C VAL A 186 -17.16 -5.93 -0.05
N ARG A 187 -16.76 -6.02 -1.32
CA ARG A 187 -17.41 -5.32 -2.39
C ARG A 187 -18.65 -6.13 -2.61
N ILE A 188 -19.76 -5.62 -2.08
CA ILE A 188 -21.08 -6.19 -2.29
C ILE A 188 -21.20 -6.45 -3.79
N SER A 189 -21.37 -7.73 -4.14
CA SER A 189 -21.51 -8.14 -5.53
C SER A 189 -22.71 -7.43 -6.15
N ASP A 190 -22.72 -7.24 -7.46
CA ASP A 190 -23.90 -6.61 -8.08
C ASP A 190 -25.17 -7.40 -7.81
N ALA A 191 -25.11 -8.73 -7.74
CA ALA A 191 -26.27 -9.56 -7.39
C ALA A 191 -26.81 -9.22 -5.99
N LEU A 192 -25.94 -9.13 -4.99
CA LEU A 192 -26.33 -8.78 -3.62
C LEU A 192 -26.77 -7.32 -3.51
N ALA A 193 -26.09 -6.40 -4.21
CA ALA A 193 -26.45 -4.98 -4.23
C ALA A 193 -27.85 -4.79 -4.83
N LYS A 194 -28.18 -5.48 -5.93
CA LYS A 194 -29.52 -5.47 -6.53
C LYS A 194 -30.58 -5.94 -5.54
N GLN A 195 -30.35 -7.08 -4.87
CA GLN A 195 -31.27 -7.61 -3.87
C GLN A 195 -31.48 -6.64 -2.71
N LEU A 196 -30.40 -6.05 -2.18
CA LEU A 196 -30.47 -5.06 -1.11
C LEU A 196 -31.22 -3.79 -1.53
N ILE A 197 -30.96 -3.28 -2.74
CA ILE A 197 -31.67 -2.11 -3.28
C ILE A 197 -33.17 -2.38 -3.34
N LEU A 198 -33.59 -3.46 -4.00
CA LEU A 198 -35.02 -3.79 -4.14
C LEU A 198 -35.68 -4.03 -2.78
N ARG A 199 -35.03 -4.80 -1.90
CA ARG A 199 -35.56 -5.09 -0.56
C ARG A 199 -35.73 -3.85 0.31
N ARG A 200 -34.78 -2.91 0.26
CA ARG A 200 -34.80 -1.70 1.10
C ARG A 200 -35.72 -0.61 0.57
N THR A 201 -35.87 -0.54 -0.75
CA THR A 201 -36.64 0.52 -1.42
C THR A 201 -38.08 0.12 -1.68
N GLY A 202 -38.37 -1.18 -1.67
CA GLY A 202 -39.69 -1.72 -2.02
C GLY A 202 -40.01 -1.67 -3.51
N CYS A 203 -39.07 -1.21 -4.36
CA CYS A 203 -39.25 -1.20 -5.80
C CYS A 203 -39.33 -2.63 -6.36
N ALA A 204 -40.22 -2.85 -7.32
CA ALA A 204 -40.32 -4.10 -8.07
C ALA A 204 -39.15 -4.28 -9.05
N SER A 205 -38.53 -3.17 -9.49
CA SER A 205 -37.35 -3.17 -10.37
C SER A 205 -36.36 -2.04 -10.04
N LEU A 206 -35.13 -2.15 -10.55
CA LEU A 206 -34.12 -1.10 -10.36
C LEU A 206 -34.40 0.14 -11.22
N GLU A 207 -35.18 0.00 -12.29
CA GLU A 207 -35.59 1.13 -13.14
C GLU A 207 -36.62 2.01 -12.42
N GLU A 208 -37.50 1.40 -11.64
CA GLU A 208 -38.50 2.08 -10.81
C GLU A 208 -37.85 2.96 -9.74
N PHE A 209 -36.66 2.59 -9.25
CA PHE A 209 -35.89 3.42 -8.33
C PHE A 209 -35.62 4.83 -8.88
N LYS A 210 -35.41 4.96 -10.20
CA LYS A 210 -35.17 6.25 -10.87
C LYS A 210 -36.44 7.10 -10.99
N GLN A 211 -37.61 6.49 -10.85
CA GLN A 211 -38.92 7.15 -10.91
C GLN A 211 -39.36 7.68 -9.54
N LEU A 212 -38.72 7.25 -8.45
CA LEU A 212 -38.97 7.78 -7.11
C LEU A 212 -38.71 9.30 -7.06
N PRO A 213 -39.35 10.05 -6.13
CA PRO A 213 -39.02 11.46 -5.93
C PRO A 213 -37.52 11.65 -5.65
N ILE A 214 -36.93 12.73 -6.18
CA ILE A 214 -35.49 13.01 -6.06
C ILE A 214 -35.01 12.98 -4.61
N GLN A 215 -35.83 13.46 -3.67
CA GLN A 215 -35.51 13.46 -2.25
C GLN A 215 -35.42 12.03 -1.69
N THR A 216 -36.36 11.17 -2.05
CA THR A 216 -36.38 9.75 -1.69
C THR A 216 -35.20 8.99 -2.31
N GLN A 217 -34.83 9.30 -3.56
CA GLN A 217 -33.64 8.70 -4.20
C GLN A 217 -32.35 9.05 -3.44
N LYS A 218 -32.23 10.29 -2.96
CA LYS A 218 -31.08 10.75 -2.16
C LYS A 218 -31.02 10.03 -0.80
N GLU A 219 -32.16 9.93 -0.11
CA GLU A 219 -32.28 9.26 1.18
C GLU A 219 -31.90 7.77 1.08
N TYR A 220 -32.45 7.05 0.10
CA TYR A 220 -32.07 5.66 -0.12
C TYR A 220 -30.62 5.51 -0.58
N SER A 221 -30.12 6.39 -1.45
CA SER A 221 -28.71 6.35 -1.87
C SER A 221 -27.77 6.54 -0.67
N LYS A 222 -28.10 7.42 0.27
CA LYS A 222 -27.38 7.61 1.54
C LYS A 222 -27.43 6.36 2.40
N TYR A 223 -28.60 5.75 2.57
CA TYR A 223 -28.77 4.54 3.35
C TYR A 223 -28.00 3.35 2.77
N LEU A 224 -28.10 3.12 1.46
CA LEU A 224 -27.40 2.04 0.76
C LEU A 224 -25.88 2.19 0.83
N ARG A 225 -25.36 3.42 0.85
CA ARG A 225 -23.94 3.69 1.11
C ARG A 225 -23.51 3.29 2.52
N LYS A 226 -24.36 3.52 3.54
CA LYS A 226 -24.11 3.07 4.92
C LYS A 226 -24.12 1.54 5.05
N GLU A 227 -24.92 0.86 4.24
CA GLU A 227 -24.96 -0.60 4.14
C GLU A 227 -23.79 -1.18 3.31
N GLY A 228 -22.84 -0.36 2.86
CA GLY A 228 -21.62 -0.81 2.18
C GLY A 228 -21.69 -0.85 0.65
N ILE A 229 -22.79 -0.40 0.02
CA ILE A 229 -22.89 -0.34 -1.44
C ILE A 229 -22.19 0.93 -1.94
N ALA A 230 -21.20 0.78 -2.81
CA ALA A 230 -20.48 1.93 -3.35
C ALA A 230 -21.40 2.84 -4.20
N ALA A 231 -21.26 4.16 -4.08
CA ALA A 231 -22.06 5.14 -4.83
C ALA A 231 -22.10 4.86 -6.35
N ARG A 232 -20.95 4.46 -6.91
CA ARG A 232 -20.80 4.07 -8.31
C ARG A 232 -21.57 2.80 -8.69
N GLN A 233 -21.78 1.88 -7.75
CA GLN A 233 -22.66 0.72 -7.95
C GLN A 233 -24.13 1.17 -7.95
N ILE A 234 -24.54 2.06 -7.04
CA ILE A 234 -25.89 2.63 -7.03
C ILE A 234 -26.17 3.32 -8.37
N MET A 235 -25.32 4.25 -8.81
CA MET A 235 -25.47 4.96 -10.09
C MET A 235 -25.63 4.00 -11.27
N ARG A 236 -24.78 2.97 -11.36
CA ARG A 236 -24.81 2.02 -12.48
C ARG A 236 -26.02 1.08 -12.43
N LEU A 237 -26.45 0.68 -11.24
CA LEU A 237 -27.54 -0.28 -11.06
C LEU A 237 -28.92 0.38 -11.17
N THR A 238 -29.07 1.62 -10.69
CA THR A 238 -30.36 2.33 -10.66
C THR A 238 -30.47 3.47 -11.68
N GLY A 239 -29.37 3.84 -12.34
CA GLY A 239 -29.35 4.89 -13.35
C GLY A 239 -29.50 6.32 -12.81
N VAL A 240 -29.35 6.51 -11.49
CA VAL A 240 -29.39 7.84 -10.86
C VAL A 240 -28.07 8.61 -11.07
N SER A 241 -28.17 9.94 -11.11
CA SER A 241 -27.00 10.80 -11.31
C SER A 241 -26.02 10.74 -10.14
N GLN A 242 -24.76 11.09 -10.40
CA GLN A 242 -23.73 11.20 -9.37
C GLN A 242 -24.13 12.13 -8.23
N ARG A 243 -24.83 13.24 -8.52
CA ARG A 243 -25.30 14.21 -7.53
C ARG A 243 -26.30 13.60 -6.55
N ILE A 244 -27.12 12.65 -7.01
CA ILE A 244 -28.09 11.93 -6.17
C ILE A 244 -27.39 10.84 -5.38
N ALA A 245 -26.52 10.05 -6.03
CA ALA A 245 -25.81 8.94 -5.38
C ALA A 245 -24.80 9.39 -4.31
N LEU A 246 -24.28 10.62 -4.41
CA LEU A 246 -23.31 11.20 -3.48
C LEU A 246 -23.90 12.30 -2.59
N SER A 247 -25.22 12.50 -2.54
CA SER A 247 -25.76 13.55 -1.69
C SER A 247 -25.48 13.26 -0.22
N GLU A 248 -24.76 14.17 0.42
CA GLU A 248 -24.69 14.33 1.87
C GLU A 248 -25.48 15.60 2.18
N ASP A 249 -26.09 15.66 3.37
CA ASP A 249 -27.10 16.68 3.71
C ASP A 249 -26.67 18.10 3.33
#